data_AF-A0A926KK59-F1
#
_entry.id   AF-A0A926KK59-F1
#
_cell.length_a   1.000
_cell.length_b   1.000
_cell.length_c   1.000
_cell.angle_alpha   90.00
_cell.angle_beta   90.00
_cell.angle_gamma   90.00
#
_symmetry.space_group_name_H-M   'P 1'
#
loop_
_entity.id
_entity.type
_entity.pdbx_description
1 polymer ?
#
loop_
_entity_poly.entity_id
_entity_poly.type
_entity_poly.pdbx_seq_one_letter_code
_entity_poly.pdbx_strand_id
1 'polypeptide(L)'
;MAVSKPVMLGAYPAIRCPVRTHYRFDPSVVAVSVPNSPELQQIIDAGNAFEEALFEYVLAAAPDRVHLVDAHGGSAVLETADAMERGVPLILRAALPDDEEGKRVGRPDLLVRHGDSWPAKYVPGDVKLHKFLEPKASNKRFSYEVVVAPASDPSARSVIADARPRGTRHEDDALQLAHYTRMLEALGRHPGPEHYEAFLVSGDEWDDWGKDAVHGTWIRLDEPAFSTYSRTEGSKKRSALERYDHEFSFRLTVAENAAAAKPALVVPIYTSECETCDWYAQCERTFAADPTASFTSWRPSLREWLALRTLGITDVDDLAALELNDEWLERYVAEAGATSNWRKRLDLTIERAKVASAGHTLVYRSAASQGPRVADVEIDLDMENDTSDRVFLWGARLRRGENVSFHAFVRWDVLDDAAELALADELTDWLAAQRDSAQSDGESIAIFHHGHVEKQRLRKIQGQGAVEAIGIEFVDTHRWAETNMVTTRAFALKPLATSLGFEWRDEDPGGRNCQLWLDRARETSDAAERATLQQRILDYNEDDTAATAWIRDHAADLPYLDSL
;
A
#
# COMPACT_ATOMS: atom_id res chain seq x y z
N MET A 1 8.90 27.40 35.24
CA MET A 1 9.03 26.02 34.74
C MET A 1 7.85 25.81 33.80
N ALA A 2 8.09 25.62 32.50
CA ALA A 2 7.01 25.23 31.60
C ALA A 2 6.56 23.84 32.04
N VAL A 3 5.30 23.71 32.47
CA VAL A 3 4.71 22.41 32.77
C VAL A 3 4.71 21.64 31.46
N SER A 4 5.54 20.60 31.34
CA SER A 4 5.52 19.74 30.16
C SER A 4 4.13 19.15 30.07
N LYS A 5 3.42 19.41 28.95
CA LYS A 5 2.12 18.80 28.73
C LYS A 5 2.27 17.27 28.85
N PRO A 6 1.33 16.58 29.51
CA PRO A 6 1.37 15.13 29.59
C PRO A 6 1.38 14.54 28.18
N VAL A 7 2.10 13.43 28.01
CA VAL A 7 2.15 12.69 26.73
C VAL A 7 0.76 12.12 26.47
N MET A 8 0.17 12.49 25.35
CA MET A 8 -1.14 12.02 24.89
C MET A 8 -1.03 11.59 23.44
N LEU A 9 -1.65 10.46 23.08
CA LEU A 9 -1.58 9.88 21.74
C LEU A 9 -2.97 9.75 21.11
N GLY A 10 -3.04 10.00 19.81
CA GLY A 10 -4.20 9.63 18.98
C GLY A 10 -4.18 8.16 18.59
N ALA A 11 -5.06 7.77 17.66
CA ALA A 11 -5.13 6.41 17.13
C ALA A 11 -3.93 6.03 16.25
N TYR A 12 -3.49 6.93 15.37
CA TYR A 12 -2.46 6.67 14.35
C TYR A 12 -1.14 6.08 14.87
N PRO A 13 -0.57 6.50 16.02
CA PRO A 13 0.62 5.86 16.58
C PRO A 13 0.55 4.33 16.66
N ALA A 14 -0.62 3.74 16.95
CA ALA A 14 -0.78 2.29 17.04
C ALA A 14 -0.61 1.55 15.70
N ILE A 15 -0.80 2.26 14.57
CA ILE A 15 -0.76 1.70 13.20
C ILE A 15 0.40 2.27 12.37
N ARG A 16 1.31 3.03 12.99
CA ARG A 16 2.45 3.67 12.32
C ARG A 16 3.78 3.23 12.93
N CYS A 17 4.86 3.51 12.20
CA CYS A 17 6.22 3.28 12.64
C CYS A 17 6.48 3.89 14.04
N PRO A 18 6.98 3.11 15.02
CA PRO A 18 7.17 3.60 16.38
C PRO A 18 8.33 4.61 16.49
N VAL A 19 9.26 4.64 15.53
CA VAL A 19 10.34 5.66 15.46
C VAL A 19 9.75 7.04 15.16
N ARG A 20 8.67 7.12 14.38
CA ARG A 20 7.92 8.37 14.18
C ARG A 20 7.37 8.89 15.51
N THR A 21 6.84 8.01 16.34
CA THR A 21 6.38 8.34 17.69
C THR A 21 7.54 8.81 18.57
N HIS A 22 8.69 8.13 18.53
CA HIS A 22 9.88 8.57 19.26
C HIS A 22 10.28 9.99 18.89
N TYR A 23 10.54 10.28 17.62
CA TYR A 23 10.99 11.60 17.18
C TYR A 23 9.98 12.71 17.40
N ARG A 24 8.67 12.41 17.31
CA ARG A 24 7.62 13.38 17.64
C ARG A 24 7.71 13.90 19.09
N PHE A 25 8.20 13.07 20.01
CA PHE A 25 8.28 13.41 21.43
C PHE A 25 9.73 13.61 21.92
N ASP A 26 10.74 13.41 21.08
CA ASP A 26 12.14 13.71 21.40
C ASP A 26 12.38 15.22 21.32
N PRO A 27 12.70 15.91 22.43
CA PRO A 27 12.90 17.36 22.43
C PRO A 27 14.17 17.81 21.68
N SER A 28 15.06 16.89 21.33
CA SER A 28 16.31 17.18 20.62
C SER A 28 16.18 17.13 19.09
N VAL A 29 15.04 16.64 18.58
CA VAL A 29 14.82 16.44 17.15
C VAL A 29 13.69 17.34 16.67
N VAL A 30 13.88 17.94 15.49
CA VAL A 30 12.85 18.76 14.83
C VAL A 30 12.46 18.09 13.52
N ALA A 31 11.16 17.97 13.27
CA ALA A 31 10.64 17.46 12.01
C ALA A 31 11.10 18.36 10.87
N VAL A 32 11.53 17.76 9.75
CA VAL A 32 11.69 18.51 8.51
C VAL A 32 10.35 18.41 7.80
N SER A 33 9.64 19.53 7.66
CA SER A 33 8.40 19.54 6.89
C SER A 33 8.74 19.22 5.44
N VAL A 34 8.38 18.04 4.98
CA VAL A 34 8.41 17.69 3.57
C VAL A 34 7.05 18.10 3.01
N PRO A 35 6.98 18.97 1.98
CA PRO A 35 5.70 19.24 1.31
C PRO A 35 5.11 17.93 0.83
N ASN A 36 3.79 17.76 0.98
CA ASN A 36 3.10 16.64 0.33
C ASN A 36 3.38 16.70 -1.17
N SER A 37 3.65 15.55 -1.78
CA SER A 37 3.67 15.48 -3.24
C SER A 37 2.27 15.86 -3.78
N PRO A 38 2.16 16.39 -5.01
CA PRO A 38 0.87 16.72 -5.61
C PRO A 38 -0.13 15.56 -5.55
N GLU A 39 0.37 14.35 -5.73
CA GLU A 39 -0.39 13.11 -5.65
C GLU A 39 -0.92 12.91 -4.22
N LEU A 40 -0.04 12.95 -3.21
CA LEU A 40 -0.45 12.75 -1.83
C LEU A 40 -1.49 13.81 -1.41
N GLN A 41 -1.30 15.05 -1.85
CA GLN A 41 -2.24 16.13 -1.59
C GLN A 41 -3.61 15.85 -2.19
N GLN A 42 -3.70 15.33 -3.42
CA GLN A 42 -4.99 14.95 -4.01
C GLN A 42 -5.67 13.76 -3.33
N ILE A 43 -4.92 12.78 -2.78
CA ILE A 43 -5.54 11.73 -1.95
C ILE A 43 -6.21 12.36 -0.74
N ILE A 44 -5.52 13.31 -0.10
CA ILE A 44 -6.03 14.00 1.09
C ILE A 44 -7.28 14.81 0.71
N ASP A 45 -7.21 15.60 -0.36
CA ASP A 45 -8.31 16.44 -0.82
C ASP A 45 -9.52 15.62 -1.25
N ALA A 46 -9.31 14.52 -1.99
CA ALA A 46 -10.39 13.59 -2.36
C ALA A 46 -11.04 12.95 -1.13
N GLY A 47 -10.24 12.54 -0.15
CA GLY A 47 -10.73 12.00 1.12
C GLY A 47 -11.61 12.99 1.88
N ASN A 48 -11.15 14.24 1.99
CA ASN A 48 -11.90 15.32 2.64
C ASN A 48 -13.21 15.63 1.89
N ALA A 49 -13.16 15.70 0.55
CA ALA A 49 -14.34 15.94 -0.27
C ALA A 49 -15.37 14.81 -0.17
N PHE A 50 -14.91 13.55 -0.12
CA PHE A 50 -15.78 12.40 0.10
C PHE A 50 -16.46 12.44 1.47
N GLU A 51 -15.72 12.76 2.53
CA GLU A 51 -16.28 12.91 3.87
C GLU A 51 -17.34 14.03 3.91
N GLU A 52 -17.03 15.19 3.33
CA GLU A 52 -17.95 16.33 3.29
C GLU A 52 -19.23 15.98 2.53
N ALA A 53 -19.12 15.42 1.32
CA ALA A 53 -20.27 14.99 0.52
C ALA A 53 -21.10 13.91 1.23
N LEU A 54 -20.45 12.97 1.92
CA LEU A 54 -21.12 11.94 2.71
C LEU A 54 -21.93 12.56 3.85
N PHE A 55 -21.36 13.53 4.58
CA PHE A 55 -22.05 14.16 5.71
C PHE A 55 -23.22 15.02 5.26
N GLU A 56 -23.08 15.76 4.15
CA GLU A 56 -24.21 16.46 3.53
C GLU A 56 -25.33 15.48 3.14
N TYR A 57 -24.99 14.37 2.51
CA TYR A 57 -25.94 13.32 2.14
C TYR A 57 -26.66 12.73 3.38
N VAL A 58 -25.91 12.37 4.43
CA VAL A 58 -26.46 11.77 5.65
C VAL A 58 -27.38 12.75 6.38
N LEU A 59 -26.98 14.03 6.49
CA LEU A 59 -27.80 15.08 7.08
C LEU A 59 -29.11 15.31 6.30
N ALA A 60 -29.03 15.32 4.96
CA ALA A 60 -30.21 15.48 4.11
C ALA A 60 -31.16 14.28 4.20
N ALA A 61 -30.62 13.06 4.34
CA ALA A 61 -31.41 11.83 4.39
C ALA A 61 -32.13 11.63 5.74
N ALA A 62 -31.54 12.08 6.85
CA ALA A 62 -32.06 11.80 8.20
C ALA A 62 -31.88 12.96 9.21
N PRO A 63 -32.38 14.18 8.92
CA PRO A 63 -32.08 15.38 9.72
C PRO A 63 -32.49 15.27 11.19
N ASP A 64 -33.56 14.52 11.52
CA ASP A 64 -34.05 14.35 12.89
C ASP A 64 -33.26 13.32 13.71
N ARG A 65 -32.36 12.56 13.08
CA ARG A 65 -31.59 11.46 13.71
C ARG A 65 -30.10 11.73 13.77
N VAL A 66 -29.65 12.82 13.15
CA VAL A 66 -28.24 13.13 12.94
C VAL A 66 -27.91 14.47 13.59
N HIS A 67 -26.74 14.56 14.20
CA HIS A 67 -26.16 15.83 14.64
C HIS A 67 -24.74 15.97 14.10
N LEU A 68 -24.50 17.01 13.30
CA LEU A 68 -23.17 17.40 12.86
C LEU A 68 -22.55 18.34 13.88
N VAL A 69 -21.40 17.96 14.42
CA VAL A 69 -20.59 18.82 15.29
C VAL A 69 -19.84 19.83 14.41
N ASP A 70 -20.22 21.11 14.51
CA ASP A 70 -19.62 22.18 13.70
C ASP A 70 -18.54 22.97 14.48
N ALA A 71 -18.54 22.87 15.81
CA ALA A 71 -17.54 23.53 16.63
C ALA A 71 -16.13 22.91 16.47
N HIS A 72 -15.13 23.64 16.94
CA HIS A 72 -13.72 23.22 16.90
C HIS A 72 -13.09 23.18 18.28
N GLY A 73 -11.93 22.51 18.38
CA GLY A 73 -11.14 22.46 19.62
C GLY A 73 -11.91 21.86 20.79
N GLY A 74 -11.93 22.55 21.93
CA GLY A 74 -12.65 22.14 23.13
C GLY A 74 -14.18 22.35 23.04
N SER A 75 -14.65 23.28 22.21
CA SER A 75 -16.09 23.48 22.00
C SER A 75 -16.73 22.29 21.29
N ALA A 76 -16.00 21.66 20.37
CA ALA A 76 -16.43 20.41 19.71
C ALA A 76 -16.70 19.27 20.73
N VAL A 77 -15.87 19.21 21.79
CA VAL A 77 -16.02 18.20 22.85
C VAL A 77 -17.31 18.43 23.64
N LEU A 78 -17.62 19.70 23.95
CA LEU A 78 -18.84 20.07 24.65
C LEU A 78 -20.09 19.81 23.80
N GLU A 79 -20.05 20.13 22.51
CA GLU A 79 -21.14 19.87 21.57
C GLU A 79 -21.39 18.37 21.38
N THR A 80 -20.32 17.58 21.24
CA THR A 80 -20.41 16.10 21.20
C THR A 80 -21.05 15.55 22.48
N ALA A 81 -20.63 16.04 23.65
CA ALA A 81 -21.18 15.62 24.93
C ALA A 81 -22.68 15.98 25.05
N ASP A 82 -23.08 17.19 24.64
CA ASP A 82 -24.50 17.57 24.60
C ASP A 82 -25.32 16.65 23.69
N ALA A 83 -24.81 16.33 22.49
CA ALA A 83 -25.47 15.41 21.57
C ALA A 83 -25.62 14.00 22.16
N MET A 84 -24.60 13.50 22.88
CA MET A 84 -24.69 12.25 23.64
C MET A 84 -25.75 12.32 24.75
N GLU A 85 -25.84 13.43 25.49
CA GLU A 85 -26.84 13.62 26.55
C GLU A 85 -28.25 13.83 26.01
N ARG A 86 -28.42 14.24 24.76
CA ARG A 86 -29.70 14.22 24.05
C ARG A 86 -30.01 12.84 23.45
N GLY A 87 -29.06 11.91 23.48
CA GLY A 87 -29.20 10.58 22.91
C GLY A 87 -29.38 10.59 21.39
N VAL A 88 -28.70 11.50 20.69
CA VAL A 88 -28.76 11.59 19.22
C VAL A 88 -28.35 10.24 18.61
N PRO A 89 -29.13 9.67 17.67
CA PRO A 89 -28.82 8.37 17.06
C PRO A 89 -27.47 8.31 16.33
N LEU A 90 -27.11 9.36 15.58
CA LEU A 90 -25.85 9.45 14.85
C LEU A 90 -25.21 10.83 15.05
N ILE A 91 -23.98 10.87 15.54
CA ILE A 91 -23.20 12.10 15.71
C ILE A 91 -22.06 12.09 14.69
N LEU A 92 -21.95 13.12 13.87
CA LEU A 92 -20.91 13.30 12.86
C LEU A 92 -19.84 14.27 13.35
N ARG A 93 -18.57 14.07 12.97
CA ARG A 93 -17.40 14.87 13.37
C ARG A 93 -17.22 14.98 14.89
N ALA A 94 -17.51 13.89 15.59
CA ALA A 94 -17.46 13.87 17.03
C ALA A 94 -16.04 14.15 17.58
N ALA A 95 -15.99 14.78 18.74
CA ALA A 95 -14.76 15.00 19.50
C ALA A 95 -14.95 14.48 20.92
N LEU A 96 -14.14 13.50 21.32
CA LEU A 96 -14.20 12.94 22.65
C LEU A 96 -13.32 13.75 23.62
N PRO A 97 -13.68 13.83 24.92
CA PRO A 97 -12.78 14.39 25.93
C PRO A 97 -11.50 13.55 26.04
N ASP A 98 -10.42 14.23 26.44
CA ASP A 98 -9.13 13.58 26.67
C ASP A 98 -9.25 12.51 27.77
N ASP A 99 -8.79 11.29 27.48
CA ASP A 99 -8.69 10.19 28.44
C ASP A 99 -7.35 10.31 29.17
N GLU A 100 -7.31 11.07 30.25
CA GLU A 100 -6.08 11.34 31.00
C GLU A 100 -5.45 10.09 31.63
N GLU A 101 -6.25 9.08 31.97
CA GLU A 101 -5.78 7.83 32.56
C GLU A 101 -5.13 6.95 31.48
N GLY A 102 -5.82 6.74 30.37
CA GLY A 102 -5.36 5.96 29.24
C GLY A 102 -4.42 6.70 28.28
N LYS A 103 -4.20 7.99 28.49
CA LYS A 103 -3.38 8.89 27.65
C LYS A 103 -3.84 9.00 26.20
N ARG A 104 -5.16 9.01 25.98
CA ARG A 104 -5.77 9.02 24.63
C ARG A 104 -6.44 10.35 24.31
N VAL A 105 -6.32 10.77 23.05
CA VAL A 105 -7.12 11.82 22.42
C VAL A 105 -7.76 11.29 21.16
N GLY A 106 -8.92 11.79 20.75
CA GLY A 106 -9.62 11.20 19.62
C GLY A 106 -10.80 12.03 19.11
N ARG A 107 -10.96 12.00 17.79
CA ARG A 107 -12.05 12.65 17.06
C ARG A 107 -12.61 11.64 16.06
N PRO A 108 -13.49 10.72 16.49
CA PRO A 108 -14.12 9.78 15.57
C PRO A 108 -15.02 10.52 14.59
N ASP A 109 -15.01 10.10 13.33
CA ASP A 109 -15.87 10.71 12.30
C ASP A 109 -17.35 10.48 12.61
N LEU A 110 -17.66 9.34 13.23
CA LEU A 110 -19.02 8.92 13.57
C LEU A 110 -19.09 8.40 15.00
N LEU A 111 -20.20 8.68 15.68
CA LEU A 111 -20.65 7.92 16.85
C LEU A 111 -22.07 7.42 16.60
N VAL A 112 -22.24 6.11 16.69
CA VAL A 112 -23.52 5.44 16.46
C VAL A 112 -24.10 5.05 17.81
N ARG A 113 -25.32 5.51 18.12
CA ARG A 113 -26.01 5.13 19.35
C ARG A 113 -26.33 3.64 19.34
N HIS A 114 -26.03 2.98 20.45
CA HIS A 114 -26.34 1.57 20.69
C HIS A 114 -27.58 1.44 21.59
N GLY A 115 -28.65 0.90 21.00
CA GLY A 115 -29.91 0.63 21.69
C GLY A 115 -30.55 1.87 22.34
N ASP A 116 -31.52 1.60 23.21
CA ASP A 116 -32.35 2.64 23.85
C ASP A 116 -31.95 2.92 25.31
N SER A 117 -30.80 2.42 25.76
CA SER A 117 -30.34 2.57 27.14
C SER A 117 -30.09 4.03 27.53
N TRP A 118 -30.22 4.32 28.84
CA TRP A 118 -29.90 5.62 29.43
C TRP A 118 -28.96 5.49 30.64
N PRO A 119 -27.86 6.28 30.74
CA PRO A 119 -27.39 7.26 29.76
C PRO A 119 -27.07 6.62 28.40
N ALA A 120 -27.27 7.37 27.31
CA ALA A 120 -27.08 6.87 25.95
C ALA A 120 -25.66 6.30 25.74
N LYS A 121 -25.60 5.16 25.05
CA LYS A 121 -24.37 4.43 24.76
C LYS A 121 -24.04 4.50 23.28
N TYR A 122 -22.76 4.48 22.96
CA TYR A 122 -22.25 4.70 21.62
C TYR A 122 -21.15 3.69 21.26
N VAL A 123 -21.10 3.34 19.99
CA VAL A 123 -19.99 2.65 19.33
C VAL A 123 -19.37 3.59 18.30
N PRO A 124 -18.05 3.51 18.06
CA PRO A 124 -17.39 4.43 17.15
C PRO A 124 -17.60 4.02 15.68
N GLY A 125 -17.49 5.00 14.81
CA GLY A 125 -17.32 4.78 13.38
C GLY A 125 -16.35 5.77 12.75
N ASP A 126 -15.91 5.44 11.54
CA ASP A 126 -14.87 6.16 10.79
C ASP A 126 -15.22 6.14 9.30
N VAL A 127 -14.77 7.13 8.55
CA VAL A 127 -15.04 7.29 7.12
C VAL A 127 -13.72 7.16 6.35
N LYS A 128 -13.68 6.26 5.37
CA LYS A 128 -12.49 6.00 4.55
C LYS A 128 -12.81 6.00 3.06
N LEU A 129 -12.14 6.87 2.30
CA LEU A 129 -12.16 6.84 0.84
C LEU A 129 -11.21 5.75 0.31
N HIS A 130 -11.55 4.49 0.60
CA HIS A 130 -10.90 3.34 0.00
C HIS A 130 -11.83 2.14 -0.07
N LYS A 131 -11.65 1.30 -1.09
CA LYS A 131 -12.31 -0.02 -1.17
C LYS A 131 -11.92 -0.84 0.06
N PHE A 132 -12.91 -1.29 0.81
CA PHE A 132 -12.75 -2.09 2.02
C PHE A 132 -13.14 -3.54 1.80
N LEU A 133 -14.11 -3.80 0.92
CA LEU A 133 -14.60 -5.14 0.64
C LEU A 133 -13.93 -5.77 -0.60
N GLU A 134 -13.85 -7.09 -0.61
CA GLU A 134 -13.51 -7.88 -1.79
C GLU A 134 -14.38 -9.14 -1.90
N PRO A 135 -14.71 -9.58 -3.14
CA PRO A 135 -15.45 -10.82 -3.35
C PRO A 135 -14.68 -12.03 -2.82
N LYS A 136 -15.36 -12.87 -2.05
CA LYS A 136 -14.81 -14.13 -1.54
C LYS A 136 -15.90 -15.18 -1.37
N ALA A 137 -15.96 -16.11 -2.33
CA ALA A 137 -16.88 -17.23 -2.27
C ALA A 137 -16.71 -18.06 -0.99
N SER A 138 -17.83 -18.26 -0.30
CA SER A 138 -17.98 -19.21 0.79
C SER A 138 -17.79 -20.63 0.28
N ASN A 139 -17.34 -21.50 1.17
CA ASN A 139 -17.18 -22.92 0.87
C ASN A 139 -17.58 -23.75 2.09
N LYS A 140 -17.52 -25.08 1.95
CA LYS A 140 -17.92 -26.01 3.02
C LYS A 140 -17.22 -25.79 4.37
N ARG A 141 -16.06 -25.12 4.38
CA ARG A 141 -15.23 -24.92 5.57
C ARG A 141 -15.27 -23.49 6.11
N PHE A 142 -15.59 -22.50 5.28
CA PHE A 142 -15.56 -21.09 5.64
C PHE A 142 -16.75 -20.36 5.01
N SER A 143 -17.54 -19.70 5.85
CA SER A 143 -18.54 -18.71 5.42
C SER A 143 -17.88 -17.33 5.39
N TYR A 144 -18.11 -16.56 4.33
CA TYR A 144 -17.67 -15.19 4.22
C TYR A 144 -18.90 -14.31 4.03
N GLU A 145 -19.27 -13.61 5.09
CA GLU A 145 -20.38 -12.68 5.09
C GLU A 145 -19.99 -11.42 5.87
N VAL A 146 -20.51 -10.28 5.43
CA VAL A 146 -20.31 -9.00 6.11
C VAL A 146 -21.65 -8.37 6.41
N VAL A 147 -21.76 -7.76 7.58
CA VAL A 147 -22.93 -6.99 7.99
C VAL A 147 -22.72 -5.55 7.56
N VAL A 148 -23.63 -5.01 6.78
CA VAL A 148 -23.58 -3.62 6.29
C VAL A 148 -24.87 -2.89 6.62
N ALA A 149 -24.81 -1.57 6.67
CA ALA A 149 -25.97 -0.71 6.83
C ALA A 149 -25.78 0.60 6.05
N PRO A 150 -26.85 1.27 5.58
CA PRO A 150 -26.74 2.59 4.98
C PRO A 150 -26.03 3.55 5.93
N ALA A 151 -25.15 4.41 5.42
CA ALA A 151 -24.42 5.38 6.24
C ALA A 151 -25.37 6.34 6.99
N SER A 152 -26.56 6.60 6.43
CA SER A 152 -27.61 7.42 7.02
C SER A 152 -28.46 6.72 8.09
N ASP A 153 -28.48 5.38 8.11
CA ASP A 153 -29.14 4.60 9.17
C ASP A 153 -28.32 3.34 9.51
N PRO A 154 -27.27 3.47 10.33
CA PRO A 154 -26.43 2.33 10.72
C PRO A 154 -27.18 1.20 11.45
N SER A 155 -28.42 1.44 11.91
CA SER A 155 -29.26 0.42 12.54
C SER A 155 -29.95 -0.51 11.54
N ALA A 156 -30.09 -0.08 10.28
CA ALA A 156 -30.72 -0.85 9.20
C ALA A 156 -29.76 -1.89 8.62
N ARG A 157 -29.39 -2.88 9.45
CA ARG A 157 -28.41 -3.92 9.12
C ARG A 157 -28.95 -4.89 8.07
N SER A 158 -28.09 -5.23 7.11
CA SER A 158 -28.29 -6.28 6.12
C SER A 158 -26.99 -7.08 5.96
N VAL A 159 -27.08 -8.26 5.33
CA VAL A 159 -25.91 -9.13 5.11
C VAL A 159 -25.57 -9.16 3.63
N ILE A 160 -24.29 -9.04 3.32
CA ILE A 160 -23.73 -9.37 2.01
C ILE A 160 -22.98 -10.70 2.15
N ALA A 161 -23.41 -11.69 1.38
CA ALA A 161 -22.75 -12.99 1.30
C ALA A 161 -21.58 -12.95 0.31
N ASP A 162 -20.66 -13.90 0.44
CA ASP A 162 -19.49 -14.09 -0.42
C ASP A 162 -18.60 -12.84 -0.49
N ALA A 163 -18.43 -12.19 0.66
CA ALA A 163 -17.67 -10.95 0.83
C ALA A 163 -16.80 -10.99 2.08
N ARG A 164 -15.66 -10.31 2.04
CA ARG A 164 -14.82 -10.09 3.24
C ARG A 164 -14.09 -8.76 3.20
N PRO A 165 -13.65 -8.24 4.35
CA PRO A 165 -12.70 -7.14 4.39
C PRO A 165 -11.37 -7.48 3.72
N ARG A 166 -10.77 -6.49 3.04
CA ARG A 166 -9.41 -6.58 2.48
C ARG A 166 -8.39 -6.59 3.62
N GLY A 167 -7.60 -7.67 3.67
CA GLY A 167 -6.81 -8.02 4.85
C GLY A 167 -5.85 -6.95 5.38
N THR A 168 -5.13 -6.24 4.51
CA THR A 168 -4.13 -5.24 4.94
C THR A 168 -4.76 -3.98 5.51
N ARG A 169 -5.85 -3.48 4.91
CA ARG A 169 -6.54 -2.26 5.38
C ARG A 169 -7.42 -2.53 6.60
N HIS A 170 -7.95 -3.74 6.70
CA HIS A 170 -8.82 -4.13 7.80
C HIS A 170 -8.17 -3.99 9.17
N GLU A 171 -6.90 -4.36 9.32
CA GLU A 171 -6.21 -4.24 10.62
C GLU A 171 -6.08 -2.77 11.03
N ASP A 172 -5.54 -1.91 10.16
CA ASP A 172 -5.31 -0.51 10.47
C ASP A 172 -6.61 0.23 10.85
N ASP A 173 -7.67 0.05 10.05
CA ASP A 173 -8.98 0.65 10.31
C ASP A 173 -9.60 0.12 11.62
N ALA A 174 -9.49 -1.19 11.89
CA ALA A 174 -10.03 -1.79 13.12
C ALA A 174 -9.24 -1.34 14.37
N LEU A 175 -7.92 -1.15 14.28
CA LEU A 175 -7.11 -0.62 15.37
C LEU A 175 -7.44 0.85 15.67
N GLN A 176 -7.74 1.65 14.65
CA GLN A 176 -8.24 3.01 14.84
C GLN A 176 -9.59 3.01 15.56
N LEU A 177 -10.52 2.16 15.16
CA LEU A 177 -11.83 2.04 15.82
C LEU A 177 -11.70 1.50 17.26
N ALA A 178 -10.78 0.57 17.52
CA ALA A 178 -10.46 0.09 18.86
C ALA A 178 -9.97 1.22 19.80
N HIS A 179 -9.21 2.19 19.28
CA HIS A 179 -8.82 3.38 20.03
C HIS A 179 -10.02 4.16 20.56
N TYR A 180 -10.98 4.46 19.68
CA TYR A 180 -12.19 5.19 20.06
C TYR A 180 -13.10 4.37 20.97
N THR A 181 -13.15 3.06 20.80
CA THR A 181 -13.83 2.14 21.72
C THR A 181 -13.27 2.28 23.13
N ARG A 182 -11.94 2.23 23.32
CA ARG A 182 -11.32 2.42 24.65
C ARG A 182 -11.62 3.80 25.25
N MET A 183 -11.65 4.85 24.44
CA MET A 183 -12.04 6.18 24.92
C MET A 183 -13.50 6.23 25.37
N LEU A 184 -14.43 5.61 24.63
CA LEU A 184 -15.84 5.54 25.01
C LEU A 184 -16.04 4.70 26.28
N GLU A 185 -15.24 3.67 26.51
CA GLU A 185 -15.22 2.90 27.76
C GLU A 185 -14.77 3.75 28.93
N ALA A 186 -13.67 4.48 28.80
CA ALA A 186 -13.17 5.41 29.82
C ALA A 186 -14.20 6.50 30.16
N LEU A 187 -14.94 6.98 29.15
CA LEU A 187 -16.04 7.94 29.32
C LEU A 187 -17.30 7.32 29.93
N GLY A 188 -17.38 6.00 30.07
CA GLY A 188 -18.59 5.29 30.49
C GLY A 188 -19.74 5.38 29.48
N ARG A 189 -19.45 5.66 28.21
CA ARG A 189 -20.42 5.77 27.11
C ARG A 189 -20.39 4.56 26.15
N HIS A 190 -19.48 3.62 26.31
CA HIS A 190 -19.52 2.36 25.56
C HIS A 190 -20.63 1.41 26.09
N PRO A 191 -21.33 0.65 25.23
CA PRO A 191 -22.38 -0.30 25.62
C PRO A 191 -21.89 -1.52 26.43
N GLY A 192 -20.58 -1.76 26.48
CA GLY A 192 -19.97 -2.82 27.29
C GLY A 192 -19.39 -3.99 26.47
N PRO A 193 -18.85 -5.02 27.15
CA PRO A 193 -17.97 -6.01 26.53
C PRO A 193 -18.66 -6.98 25.55
N GLU A 194 -19.99 -7.04 25.54
CA GLU A 194 -20.74 -7.87 24.58
C GLU A 194 -20.91 -7.18 23.21
N HIS A 195 -20.52 -5.92 23.10
CA HIS A 195 -20.83 -5.02 21.99
C HIS A 195 -19.59 -4.35 21.40
N TYR A 196 -18.47 -5.09 21.31
CA TYR A 196 -17.26 -4.65 20.65
C TYR A 196 -17.38 -4.68 19.13
N GLU A 197 -18.27 -3.84 18.61
CA GLU A 197 -18.46 -3.60 17.20
C GLU A 197 -18.25 -2.14 16.87
N ALA A 198 -17.87 -1.86 15.63
CA ALA A 198 -17.67 -0.50 15.13
C ALA A 198 -18.11 -0.39 13.67
N PHE A 199 -18.36 0.83 13.21
CA PHE A 199 -18.98 1.08 11.91
C PHE A 199 -18.02 1.82 10.97
N LEU A 200 -17.58 1.17 9.89
CA LEU A 200 -16.67 1.76 8.92
C LEU A 200 -17.40 2.09 7.63
N VAL A 201 -17.54 3.39 7.30
CA VAL A 201 -18.05 3.81 5.98
C VAL A 201 -16.90 3.81 4.99
N SER A 202 -17.03 3.05 3.92
CA SER A 202 -15.97 2.87 2.92
C SER A 202 -16.37 3.41 1.55
N GLY A 203 -15.37 3.82 0.77
CA GLY A 203 -15.48 4.16 -0.65
C GLY A 203 -15.55 2.92 -1.55
N ASP A 204 -16.29 1.89 -1.14
CA ASP A 204 -16.61 0.77 -2.02
C ASP A 204 -17.61 1.20 -3.10
N GLU A 205 -17.55 0.55 -4.27
CA GLU A 205 -18.56 0.69 -5.31
C GLU A 205 -19.82 -0.06 -4.86
N TRP A 206 -20.69 0.62 -4.13
CA TRP A 206 -21.83 -0.02 -3.45
C TRP A 206 -22.84 -0.65 -4.43
N ASP A 207 -22.92 -0.15 -5.67
CA ASP A 207 -23.73 -0.75 -6.74
C ASP A 207 -23.26 -2.18 -7.09
N ASP A 208 -21.94 -2.45 -7.07
CA ASP A 208 -21.38 -3.80 -7.29
C ASP A 208 -21.85 -4.79 -6.22
N TRP A 209 -22.22 -4.28 -5.04
CA TRP A 209 -22.73 -5.03 -3.91
C TRP A 209 -24.26 -5.03 -3.82
N GLY A 210 -24.94 -4.54 -4.86
CA GLY A 210 -26.39 -4.47 -4.94
C GLY A 210 -27.01 -3.47 -3.95
N LYS A 211 -26.29 -2.37 -3.66
CA LYS A 211 -26.71 -1.30 -2.75
C LYS A 211 -26.82 0.01 -3.51
N ASP A 212 -27.94 0.71 -3.32
CA ASP A 212 -28.33 1.94 -4.01
C ASP A 212 -27.90 3.23 -3.28
N ALA A 213 -27.10 3.08 -2.23
CA ALA A 213 -26.64 4.17 -1.38
C ALA A 213 -25.26 3.85 -0.79
N VAL A 214 -24.57 4.87 -0.27
CA VAL A 214 -23.34 4.66 0.49
C VAL A 214 -23.65 3.91 1.79
N HIS A 215 -22.95 2.81 2.01
CA HIS A 215 -23.07 2.00 3.22
C HIS A 215 -21.79 2.05 4.05
N GLY A 216 -21.90 1.60 5.30
CA GLY A 216 -20.77 1.19 6.10
C GLY A 216 -20.85 -0.29 6.48
N THR A 217 -19.69 -0.84 6.83
CA THR A 217 -19.51 -2.21 7.27
C THR A 217 -19.38 -2.25 8.79
N TRP A 218 -20.15 -3.13 9.43
CA TRP A 218 -20.01 -3.44 10.85
C TRP A 218 -18.85 -4.41 11.07
N ILE A 219 -17.87 -4.01 11.88
CA ILE A 219 -16.65 -4.77 12.17
C ILE A 219 -16.68 -5.24 13.62
N ARG A 220 -16.41 -6.52 13.85
CA ARG A 220 -16.19 -7.08 15.20
C ARG A 220 -14.75 -6.84 15.64
N LEU A 221 -14.57 -6.09 16.72
CA LEU A 221 -13.24 -5.71 17.23
C LEU A 221 -12.68 -6.72 18.23
N ASP A 222 -13.53 -7.59 18.77
CA ASP A 222 -13.20 -8.65 19.73
C ASP A 222 -12.93 -10.01 19.08
N GLU A 223 -13.27 -10.18 17.81
CA GLU A 223 -13.03 -11.42 17.09
C GLU A 223 -11.55 -11.61 16.70
N PRO A 224 -10.95 -12.79 16.95
CA PRO A 224 -9.59 -13.07 16.52
C PRO A 224 -9.44 -13.14 15.00
N ALA A 225 -9.15 -12.00 14.37
CA ALA A 225 -9.01 -11.85 12.92
C ALA A 225 -7.54 -11.76 12.45
N PHE A 226 -6.64 -11.23 13.28
CA PHE A 226 -5.30 -10.83 12.87
C PHE A 226 -4.23 -11.83 13.32
N SER A 227 -3.44 -12.32 12.37
CA SER A 227 -2.40 -13.31 12.66
C SER A 227 -1.14 -12.61 13.16
N THR A 228 -0.77 -12.85 14.40
CA THR A 228 0.48 -12.34 14.99
C THR A 228 1.43 -13.47 15.32
N TYR A 229 2.72 -13.16 15.36
CA TYR A 229 3.70 -14.09 15.88
C TYR A 229 3.81 -13.99 17.41
N SER A 230 3.90 -15.14 18.04
CA SER A 230 4.20 -15.36 19.46
C SER A 230 5.43 -16.24 19.57
N ARG A 231 6.43 -15.81 20.35
CA ARG A 231 7.67 -16.59 20.56
C ARG A 231 7.37 -17.98 21.12
N THR A 232 6.36 -18.11 21.97
CA THR A 232 6.00 -19.35 22.66
C THR A 232 4.96 -20.20 21.90
N GLU A 233 4.09 -19.58 21.11
CA GLU A 233 2.93 -20.25 20.50
C GLU A 233 2.97 -20.27 18.96
N GLY A 234 4.02 -19.73 18.33
CA GLY A 234 4.10 -19.64 16.87
C GLY A 234 3.15 -18.56 16.33
N SER A 235 2.34 -18.89 15.32
CA SER A 235 1.33 -17.96 14.81
C SER A 235 0.06 -18.06 15.63
N LYS A 236 -0.44 -16.94 16.16
CA LYS A 236 -1.68 -16.88 16.94
C LYS A 236 -2.56 -15.74 16.48
N LYS A 237 -3.85 -16.02 16.32
CA LYS A 237 -4.84 -14.99 16.00
C LYS A 237 -5.08 -14.09 17.22
N ARG A 238 -5.28 -12.81 16.97
CA ARG A 238 -5.60 -11.76 17.95
C ARG A 238 -6.76 -10.92 17.42
N SER A 239 -7.53 -10.36 18.34
CA SER A 239 -8.57 -9.39 18.01
C SER A 239 -8.01 -8.00 17.76
N ALA A 240 -8.81 -7.10 17.18
CA ALA A 240 -8.41 -5.70 16.98
C ALA A 240 -8.07 -5.02 18.32
N LEU A 241 -8.86 -5.29 19.36
CA LEU A 241 -8.64 -4.75 20.70
C LEU A 241 -7.32 -5.23 21.29
N GLU A 242 -7.03 -6.53 21.23
CA GLU A 242 -5.76 -7.08 21.76
C GLU A 242 -4.54 -6.49 21.03
N ARG A 243 -4.64 -6.34 19.70
CA ARG A 243 -3.61 -5.72 18.88
C ARG A 243 -3.43 -4.26 19.23
N TYR A 244 -4.52 -3.49 19.26
CA TYR A 244 -4.51 -2.08 19.61
C TYR A 244 -3.90 -1.85 21.01
N ASP A 245 -4.36 -2.58 22.03
CA ASP A 245 -3.87 -2.39 23.40
C ASP A 245 -2.36 -2.65 23.49
N HIS A 246 -1.86 -3.66 22.77
CA HIS A 246 -0.43 -3.96 22.69
C HIS A 246 0.36 -2.86 21.97
N GLU A 247 -0.04 -2.53 20.74
CA GLU A 247 0.68 -1.56 19.91
C GLU A 247 0.64 -0.16 20.54
N PHE A 248 -0.52 0.28 21.05
CA PHE A 248 -0.70 1.58 21.68
C PHE A 248 0.12 1.71 22.97
N SER A 249 0.07 0.71 23.86
CA SER A 249 0.86 0.70 25.11
C SER A 249 2.36 0.79 24.83
N PHE A 250 2.83 0.07 23.80
CA PHE A 250 4.21 0.18 23.34
C PHE A 250 4.53 1.59 22.82
N ARG A 251 3.69 2.20 21.99
CA ARG A 251 3.92 3.58 21.50
C ARG A 251 3.87 4.62 22.61
N LEU A 252 3.00 4.44 23.61
CA LEU A 252 2.95 5.31 24.77
C LEU A 252 4.27 5.25 25.54
N THR A 253 4.78 4.03 25.80
CA THR A 253 6.09 3.83 26.44
C THR A 253 7.21 4.50 25.65
N VAL A 254 7.21 4.37 24.32
CA VAL A 254 8.19 5.01 23.43
C VAL A 254 8.11 6.54 23.54
N ALA A 255 6.90 7.11 23.50
CA ALA A 255 6.68 8.55 23.58
C ALA A 255 7.11 9.13 24.94
N GLU A 256 6.73 8.49 26.05
CA GLU A 256 7.11 8.91 27.40
C GLU A 256 8.62 8.82 27.62
N ASN A 257 9.26 7.77 27.10
CA ASN A 257 10.71 7.60 27.18
C ASN A 257 11.44 8.70 26.38
N ALA A 258 10.95 9.03 25.17
CA ALA A 258 11.49 10.10 24.33
C ALA A 258 11.32 11.49 24.98
N ALA A 259 10.12 11.78 25.50
CA ALA A 259 9.82 13.04 26.19
C ALA A 259 10.69 13.24 27.44
N ALA A 260 11.11 12.15 28.09
CA ALA A 260 12.04 12.15 29.21
C ALA A 260 13.52 12.19 28.80
N ALA A 261 13.84 12.33 27.51
CA ALA A 261 15.19 12.32 26.95
C ALA A 261 16.04 11.10 27.36
N LYS A 262 15.40 9.93 27.50
CA LYS A 262 16.07 8.66 27.78
C LYS A 262 16.56 8.00 26.49
N PRO A 263 17.51 7.05 26.56
CA PRO A 263 17.96 6.30 25.39
C PRO A 263 16.79 5.69 24.61
N ALA A 264 16.82 5.79 23.29
CA ALA A 264 15.73 5.33 22.43
C ALA A 264 15.43 3.84 22.63
N LEU A 265 14.14 3.49 22.73
CA LEU A 265 13.67 2.11 22.83
C LEU A 265 13.46 1.46 21.45
N VAL A 266 13.55 2.27 20.40
CA VAL A 266 13.32 1.89 19.01
C VAL A 266 14.47 2.40 18.17
N VAL A 267 14.72 1.69 17.08
CA VAL A 267 15.78 1.99 16.12
C VAL A 267 15.15 2.21 14.75
N PRO A 268 15.68 3.15 13.94
CA PRO A 268 15.24 3.33 12.57
C PRO A 268 15.35 2.03 11.78
N ILE A 269 14.23 1.65 11.18
CA ILE A 269 14.15 0.52 10.28
C ILE A 269 13.28 0.97 9.11
N TYR A 270 13.76 0.76 7.89
CA TYR A 270 13.06 1.22 6.70
C TYR A 270 11.79 0.39 6.51
N THR A 271 10.65 1.06 6.40
CA THR A 271 9.37 0.47 6.02
C THR A 271 8.83 1.19 4.78
N SER A 272 7.73 0.72 4.20
CA SER A 272 7.05 1.45 3.13
C SER A 272 6.58 2.85 3.55
N GLU A 273 6.42 3.11 4.85
CA GLU A 273 6.09 4.46 5.35
C GLU A 273 7.23 5.46 5.12
N CYS A 274 8.48 5.01 4.96
CA CYS A 274 9.65 5.88 4.85
C CYS A 274 9.63 6.78 3.61
N GLU A 275 8.98 6.36 2.52
CA GLU A 275 8.95 7.08 1.24
C GLU A 275 8.26 8.46 1.35
N THR A 276 7.36 8.62 2.31
CA THR A 276 6.59 9.86 2.55
C THR A 276 6.73 10.37 3.98
N CYS A 277 7.73 9.89 4.72
CA CYS A 277 7.88 10.20 6.14
C CYS A 277 8.63 11.53 6.37
N ASP A 278 8.01 12.45 7.10
CA ASP A 278 8.62 13.72 7.55
C ASP A 278 9.92 13.57 8.36
N TRP A 279 10.19 12.36 8.83
CA TRP A 279 11.34 12.02 9.66
C TRP A 279 12.41 11.20 8.91
N TYR A 280 12.26 11.02 7.60
CA TYR A 280 13.18 10.20 6.81
C TYR A 280 14.62 10.70 6.91
N ALA A 281 14.84 12.02 6.79
CA ALA A 281 16.18 12.62 6.84
C ALA A 281 16.93 12.32 8.15
N GLN A 282 16.21 12.11 9.26
CA GLN A 282 16.77 11.72 10.54
C GLN A 282 17.18 10.24 10.54
N CYS A 283 16.37 9.38 9.92
CA CYS A 283 16.64 7.95 9.79
C CYS A 283 17.70 7.62 8.73
N GLU A 284 17.85 8.46 7.69
CA GLU A 284 18.71 8.22 6.53
C GLU A 284 20.14 7.89 6.92
N ARG A 285 20.69 8.58 7.93
CA ARG A 285 22.04 8.30 8.44
C ARG A 285 22.18 6.89 8.99
N THR A 286 21.14 6.37 9.66
CA THR A 286 21.12 4.99 10.15
C THR A 286 21.09 4.01 8.98
N PHE A 287 20.28 4.28 7.95
CA PHE A 287 20.20 3.43 6.76
C PHE A 287 21.48 3.46 5.93
N ALA A 288 22.16 4.60 5.85
CA ALA A 288 23.44 4.73 5.18
C ALA A 288 24.57 4.01 5.92
N ALA A 289 24.55 4.05 7.26
CA ALA A 289 25.52 3.35 8.09
C ALA A 289 25.28 1.83 8.15
N ASP A 290 24.03 1.41 8.01
CA ASP A 290 23.65 0.00 7.97
C ASP A 290 22.53 -0.25 6.94
N PRO A 291 22.91 -0.65 5.71
CA PRO A 291 21.96 -1.00 4.67
C PRO A 291 21.02 -2.17 5.05
N THR A 292 21.40 -3.01 6.03
CA THR A 292 20.55 -4.13 6.49
C THR A 292 19.30 -3.67 7.23
N ALA A 293 19.26 -2.40 7.68
CA ALA A 293 18.06 -1.76 8.19
C ALA A 293 17.02 -1.40 7.11
N SER A 294 17.30 -1.68 5.82
CA SER A 294 16.40 -1.34 4.69
C SER A 294 15.49 -2.49 4.22
N PHE A 295 14.22 -2.56 4.66
CA PHE A 295 13.34 -3.70 4.32
C PHE A 295 12.64 -3.67 2.96
N THR A 296 12.53 -2.52 2.29
CA THR A 296 11.89 -2.46 0.96
C THR A 296 12.73 -3.10 -0.12
N SER A 297 14.05 -2.87 -0.06
CA SER A 297 14.97 -3.48 -1.00
C SER A 297 15.45 -4.85 -0.52
N TRP A 298 15.70 -5.09 0.78
CA TRP A 298 16.42 -6.28 1.25
C TRP A 298 15.57 -7.44 1.79
N ARG A 299 14.34 -7.16 2.23
CA ARG A 299 13.29 -8.11 2.67
C ARG A 299 13.58 -9.12 3.81
N PRO A 300 14.46 -8.89 4.81
CA PRO A 300 14.24 -9.57 6.08
C PRO A 300 12.98 -8.98 6.74
N SER A 301 12.15 -9.83 7.33
CA SER A 301 11.12 -9.36 8.27
C SER A 301 11.79 -8.74 9.50
N LEU A 302 11.08 -7.89 10.25
CA LEU A 302 11.58 -7.34 11.53
C LEU A 302 12.18 -8.43 12.43
N ARG A 303 11.56 -9.60 12.46
CA ARG A 303 12.02 -10.74 13.24
C ARG A 303 13.36 -11.29 12.76
N GLU A 304 13.54 -11.46 11.46
CA GLU A 304 14.80 -11.96 10.89
C GLU A 304 15.92 -10.97 11.09
N TRP A 305 15.62 -9.67 10.95
CA TRP A 305 16.57 -8.61 11.26
C TRP A 305 17.00 -8.63 12.74
N LEU A 306 16.04 -8.78 13.67
CA LEU A 306 16.34 -8.95 15.10
C LEU A 306 17.12 -10.25 15.40
N ALA A 307 16.83 -11.34 14.67
CA ALA A 307 17.55 -12.59 14.81
C ALA A 307 19.01 -12.44 14.37
N LEU A 308 19.26 -11.80 13.23
CA LEU A 308 20.62 -11.48 12.75
C LEU A 308 21.40 -10.70 13.80
N ARG A 309 20.79 -9.65 14.39
CA ARG A 309 21.38 -8.88 15.48
C ARG A 309 21.68 -9.71 16.73
N THR A 310 20.76 -10.59 17.12
CA THR A 310 20.93 -11.49 18.27
C THR A 310 22.10 -12.46 18.05
N LEU A 311 22.39 -12.80 16.79
CA LEU A 311 23.52 -13.64 16.39
C LEU A 311 24.81 -12.85 16.11
N GLY A 312 24.81 -11.55 16.38
CA GLY A 312 25.99 -10.69 16.26
C GLY A 312 26.22 -10.10 14.87
N ILE A 313 25.27 -10.22 13.95
CA ILE A 313 25.34 -9.59 12.63
C ILE A 313 24.80 -8.16 12.74
N THR A 314 25.70 -7.18 12.76
CA THR A 314 25.40 -5.79 13.10
C THR A 314 25.44 -4.80 11.93
N ASP A 315 26.07 -5.18 10.82
CA ASP A 315 26.11 -4.38 9.60
C ASP A 315 26.10 -5.25 8.32
N VAL A 316 26.27 -4.60 7.17
CA VAL A 316 26.27 -5.25 5.85
C VAL A 316 27.54 -6.07 5.61
N ASP A 317 28.67 -5.70 6.20
CA ASP A 317 29.94 -6.40 6.03
C ASP A 317 29.96 -7.69 6.84
N ASP A 318 29.44 -7.67 8.07
CA ASP A 318 29.17 -8.86 8.89
C ASP A 318 28.30 -9.86 8.12
N LEU A 319 27.25 -9.37 7.45
CA LEU A 319 26.33 -10.21 6.70
C LEU A 319 26.94 -10.74 5.41
N ALA A 320 27.76 -9.94 4.71
CA ALA A 320 28.48 -10.35 3.51
C ALA A 320 29.52 -11.44 3.81
N ALA A 321 30.18 -11.34 4.96
CA ALA A 321 31.18 -12.31 5.45
C ALA A 321 30.56 -13.54 6.15
N LEU A 322 29.23 -13.60 6.28
CA LEU A 322 28.56 -14.68 7.01
C LEU A 322 28.69 -16.02 6.29
N GLU A 323 29.41 -16.95 6.92
CA GLU A 323 29.51 -18.35 6.50
C GLU A 323 28.46 -19.19 7.22
N LEU A 324 27.56 -19.79 6.44
CA LEU A 324 26.43 -20.55 6.97
C LEU A 324 26.85 -21.99 7.28
N ASN A 325 26.61 -22.43 8.52
CA ASN A 325 26.77 -23.81 8.94
C ASN A 325 25.52 -24.27 9.73
N ASP A 326 25.39 -25.58 9.94
CA ASP A 326 24.20 -26.17 10.57
C ASP A 326 23.93 -25.60 11.98
N GLU A 327 24.98 -25.41 12.79
CA GLU A 327 24.86 -24.84 14.15
C GLU A 327 24.32 -23.40 14.13
N TRP A 328 24.84 -22.56 13.22
CA TRP A 328 24.36 -21.19 13.07
C TRP A 328 22.91 -21.16 12.59
N LEU A 329 22.55 -22.03 11.65
CA LEU A 329 21.19 -22.12 11.13
C LEU A 329 20.19 -22.59 12.18
N GLU A 330 20.56 -23.52 13.05
CA GLU A 330 19.72 -23.93 14.19
C GLU A 330 19.44 -22.76 15.11
N ARG A 331 20.46 -21.96 15.44
CA ARG A 331 20.30 -20.75 16.27
C ARG A 331 19.46 -19.68 15.58
N TYR A 332 19.67 -19.46 14.29
CA TYR A 332 18.85 -18.52 13.50
C TYR A 332 17.40 -18.96 13.46
N VAL A 333 17.11 -20.23 13.18
CA VAL A 333 15.74 -20.74 13.16
C VAL A 333 15.08 -20.67 14.53
N ALA A 334 15.84 -20.86 15.62
CA ALA A 334 15.32 -20.67 16.97
C ALA A 334 14.84 -19.22 17.23
N GLU A 335 15.56 -18.22 16.68
CA GLU A 335 15.22 -16.81 16.83
C GLU A 335 14.20 -16.32 15.78
N ALA A 336 14.44 -16.59 14.49
CA ALA A 336 13.67 -16.13 13.33
C ALA A 336 12.47 -17.01 12.95
N GLY A 337 12.46 -18.27 13.39
CA GLY A 337 11.42 -19.25 13.11
C GLY A 337 11.54 -19.88 11.72
N ALA A 338 11.11 -21.14 11.60
CA ALA A 338 11.12 -21.88 10.34
C ALA A 338 9.89 -21.59 9.46
N THR A 339 9.68 -20.33 9.06
CA THR A 339 8.58 -19.97 8.12
C THR A 339 8.86 -20.51 6.72
N SER A 340 7.85 -20.60 5.85
CA SER A 340 8.08 -20.97 4.46
C SER A 340 9.13 -20.03 3.81
N ASN A 341 10.04 -20.61 3.02
CA ASN A 341 11.08 -19.89 2.29
C ASN A 341 12.05 -19.06 3.15
N TRP A 342 12.13 -19.27 4.48
CA TRP A 342 13.07 -18.54 5.35
C TRP A 342 14.50 -18.63 4.84
N ARG A 343 14.91 -19.82 4.38
CA ARG A 343 16.26 -20.07 3.87
C ARG A 343 16.54 -19.26 2.61
N LYS A 344 15.62 -19.30 1.63
CA LYS A 344 15.74 -18.52 0.39
C LYS A 344 15.85 -17.01 0.66
N ARG A 345 15.13 -16.49 1.67
CA ARG A 345 15.19 -15.09 2.06
C ARG A 345 16.51 -14.74 2.74
N LEU A 346 17.00 -15.59 3.64
CA LEU A 346 18.31 -15.41 4.27
C LEU A 346 19.42 -15.41 3.20
N ASP A 347 19.43 -16.40 2.30
CA ASP A 347 20.40 -16.49 1.21
C ASP A 347 20.37 -15.22 0.34
N LEU A 348 19.19 -14.76 -0.07
CA LEU A 348 19.05 -13.52 -0.84
C LEU A 348 19.56 -12.28 -0.07
N THR A 349 19.35 -12.23 1.25
CA THR A 349 19.83 -11.10 2.07
C THR A 349 21.36 -11.09 2.13
N ILE A 350 21.99 -12.26 2.22
CA ILE A 350 23.46 -12.42 2.21
C ILE A 350 24.05 -12.09 0.84
N GLU A 351 23.45 -12.58 -0.24
CA GLU A 351 23.89 -12.26 -1.61
C GLU A 351 23.87 -10.75 -1.85
N ARG A 352 22.80 -10.06 -1.43
CA ARG A 352 22.71 -8.61 -1.52
C ARG A 352 23.78 -7.92 -0.69
N ALA A 353 24.11 -8.47 0.48
CA ALA A 353 25.13 -7.91 1.36
C ALA A 353 26.49 -7.93 0.68
N LYS A 354 26.83 -9.04 0.03
CA LYS A 354 28.04 -9.18 -0.78
C LYS A 354 28.08 -8.15 -1.92
N VAL A 355 26.97 -7.95 -2.64
CA VAL A 355 26.88 -6.94 -3.70
C VAL A 355 27.12 -5.52 -3.16
N ALA A 356 26.48 -5.15 -2.06
CA ALA A 356 26.62 -3.83 -1.46
C ALA A 356 28.02 -3.60 -0.88
N SER A 357 28.57 -4.57 -0.16
CA SER A 357 29.92 -4.51 0.43
C SER A 357 31.00 -4.35 -0.66
N ALA A 358 30.79 -4.96 -1.83
CA ALA A 358 31.64 -4.78 -2.99
C ALA A 358 31.43 -3.45 -3.74
N GLY A 359 30.51 -2.58 -3.30
CA GLY A 359 30.23 -1.28 -3.92
C GLY A 359 29.42 -1.34 -5.21
N HIS A 360 28.75 -2.46 -5.49
CA HIS A 360 27.87 -2.63 -6.65
C HIS A 360 26.40 -2.45 -6.26
N THR A 361 25.57 -2.08 -7.23
CA THR A 361 24.10 -2.00 -7.05
C THR A 361 23.38 -3.19 -7.66
N LEU A 362 23.96 -3.79 -8.70
CA LEU A 362 23.37 -4.83 -9.53
C LEU A 362 24.48 -5.72 -10.11
N VAL A 363 24.30 -7.04 -10.03
CA VAL A 363 25.24 -8.04 -10.58
C VAL A 363 24.48 -9.25 -11.14
N TYR A 364 25.13 -10.06 -11.97
CA TYR A 364 24.67 -11.41 -12.25
C TYR A 364 24.89 -12.33 -11.05
N ARG A 365 23.96 -13.25 -10.82
CA ARG A 365 24.01 -14.19 -9.70
C ARG A 365 25.17 -15.16 -9.81
N SER A 366 25.47 -15.67 -11.01
CA SER A 366 26.63 -16.53 -11.26
C SER A 366 27.01 -16.57 -12.73
N ALA A 367 28.16 -17.16 -13.06
CA ALA A 367 28.57 -17.36 -14.45
C ALA A 367 27.62 -18.26 -15.27
N ALA A 368 26.73 -19.00 -14.60
CA ALA A 368 25.69 -19.82 -15.24
C ALA A 368 24.39 -19.04 -15.51
N SER A 369 24.29 -17.79 -15.03
CA SER A 369 23.15 -16.91 -15.31
C SER A 369 23.00 -16.69 -16.82
N GLN A 370 21.77 -16.77 -17.30
CA GLN A 370 21.46 -16.57 -18.71
C GLN A 370 21.27 -15.09 -18.98
N GLY A 371 21.86 -14.60 -20.08
CA GLY A 371 21.54 -13.29 -20.62
C GLY A 371 20.06 -13.17 -21.00
N PRO A 372 19.58 -11.96 -21.27
CA PRO A 372 18.20 -11.74 -21.67
C PRO A 372 17.93 -12.44 -23.01
N ARG A 373 16.68 -12.86 -23.22
CA ARG A 373 16.22 -13.38 -24.51
C ARG A 373 16.35 -12.29 -25.57
N VAL A 374 16.86 -12.63 -26.74
CA VAL A 374 17.00 -11.73 -27.90
C VAL A 374 16.27 -12.33 -29.09
N ALA A 375 15.53 -11.51 -29.84
CA ALA A 375 14.84 -11.90 -31.08
C ALA A 375 15.20 -10.95 -32.24
N ASP A 376 14.93 -11.35 -33.48
CA ASP A 376 15.16 -10.49 -34.66
C ASP A 376 14.16 -9.32 -34.69
N VAL A 377 12.92 -9.58 -34.23
CA VAL A 377 11.87 -8.61 -33.97
C VAL A 377 11.53 -8.61 -32.49
N GLU A 378 11.73 -7.47 -31.83
CA GLU A 378 11.42 -7.29 -30.42
C GLU A 378 10.33 -6.24 -30.23
N ILE A 379 9.36 -6.56 -29.38
CA ILE A 379 8.28 -5.63 -29.01
C ILE A 379 8.30 -5.47 -27.49
N ASP A 380 8.66 -4.29 -27.01
CA ASP A 380 8.52 -3.93 -25.60
C ASP A 380 7.11 -3.36 -25.37
N LEU A 381 6.32 -4.03 -24.53
CA LEU A 381 4.92 -3.72 -24.29
C LEU A 381 4.74 -3.19 -22.87
N ASP A 382 4.02 -2.08 -22.77
CA ASP A 382 3.62 -1.43 -21.51
C ASP A 382 2.19 -0.87 -21.61
N MET A 383 1.55 -0.55 -20.48
CA MET A 383 0.18 -0.04 -20.43
C MET A 383 -0.14 0.87 -19.24
N GLU A 384 -1.08 1.78 -19.47
CA GLU A 384 -1.60 2.69 -18.44
C GLU A 384 -3.09 2.46 -18.18
N ASN A 385 -3.47 2.53 -16.90
CA ASN A 385 -4.88 2.44 -16.48
C ASN A 385 -5.36 3.78 -15.92
N ASP A 386 -6.63 4.09 -16.14
CA ASP A 386 -7.27 5.22 -15.47
C ASP A 386 -7.65 4.91 -14.01
N THR A 387 -8.24 5.90 -13.33
CA THR A 387 -8.69 5.79 -11.94
C THR A 387 -9.82 4.78 -11.74
N SER A 388 -10.52 4.39 -12.81
CA SER A 388 -11.54 3.33 -12.82
C SER A 388 -10.98 1.94 -13.15
N ASP A 389 -9.65 1.77 -13.16
CA ASP A 389 -8.95 0.50 -13.42
C ASP A 389 -9.14 -0.05 -14.85
N ARG A 390 -9.41 0.84 -15.82
CA ARG A 390 -9.52 0.51 -17.24
C ARG A 390 -8.27 0.89 -18.02
N VAL A 391 -7.83 0.02 -18.93
CA VAL A 391 -6.66 0.30 -19.76
C VAL A 391 -7.03 1.31 -20.84
N PHE A 392 -6.44 2.51 -20.80
CA PHE A 392 -6.70 3.57 -21.78
C PHE A 392 -5.55 3.77 -22.77
N LEU A 393 -4.37 3.22 -22.49
CA LEU A 393 -3.19 3.28 -23.34
C LEU A 393 -2.43 1.96 -23.29
N TRP A 394 -2.12 1.43 -24.48
CA TRP A 394 -1.08 0.43 -24.69
C TRP A 394 0.05 1.04 -25.51
N GLY A 395 1.29 0.87 -25.06
CA GLY A 395 2.50 1.27 -25.76
C GLY A 395 3.28 0.07 -26.24
N ALA A 396 3.68 0.07 -27.51
CA ALA A 396 4.50 -0.97 -28.10
C ALA A 396 5.72 -0.36 -28.79
N ARG A 397 6.91 -0.56 -28.22
CA ARG A 397 8.18 -0.21 -28.87
C ARG A 397 8.67 -1.39 -29.68
N LEU A 398 8.62 -1.23 -31.00
CA LEU A 398 9.07 -2.21 -31.99
C LEU A 398 10.52 -1.94 -32.39
N ARG A 399 11.38 -2.95 -32.25
CA ARG A 399 12.75 -2.96 -32.74
C ARG A 399 12.95 -4.09 -33.74
N ARG A 400 13.47 -3.76 -34.93
CA ARG A 400 13.81 -4.70 -36.00
C ARG A 400 15.10 -4.24 -36.69
N GLY A 401 16.20 -4.91 -36.38
CA GLY A 401 17.55 -4.43 -36.73
C GLY A 401 17.86 -3.08 -36.06
N GLU A 402 18.32 -2.10 -36.85
CA GLU A 402 18.59 -0.73 -36.37
C GLU A 402 17.33 0.15 -36.28
N ASN A 403 16.19 -0.31 -36.81
CA ASN A 403 14.95 0.46 -36.80
C ASN A 403 14.23 0.28 -35.46
N VAL A 404 13.98 1.40 -34.78
CA VAL A 404 13.20 1.47 -33.54
C VAL A 404 12.03 2.41 -33.77
N SER A 405 10.83 2.01 -33.37
CA SER A 405 9.63 2.84 -33.44
C SER A 405 8.70 2.57 -32.27
N PHE A 406 8.01 3.61 -31.80
CA PHE A 406 6.98 3.51 -30.77
C PHE A 406 5.58 3.59 -31.40
N HIS A 407 4.69 2.69 -30.98
CA HIS A 407 3.30 2.61 -31.44
C HIS A 407 2.38 2.69 -30.22
N ALA A 408 1.54 3.72 -30.17
CA ALA A 408 0.59 3.94 -29.09
C ALA A 408 -0.84 3.63 -29.54
N PHE A 409 -1.55 2.84 -28.76
CA PHE A 409 -2.98 2.59 -28.89
C PHE A 409 -3.66 3.28 -27.71
N VAL A 410 -4.34 4.40 -27.95
CA VAL A 410 -4.86 5.25 -26.88
C VAL A 410 -6.31 5.64 -27.09
N ARG A 411 -7.03 5.81 -25.98
CA ARG A 411 -8.32 6.48 -25.87
C ARG A 411 -8.29 7.49 -24.74
N TRP A 412 -8.61 8.75 -25.06
CA TRP A 412 -8.55 9.84 -24.07
C TRP A 412 -9.85 9.99 -23.28
N ASP A 413 -10.97 9.54 -23.84
CA ASP A 413 -12.28 9.59 -23.19
C ASP A 413 -12.41 8.52 -22.10
N VAL A 414 -13.42 8.66 -21.24
CA VAL A 414 -13.76 7.63 -20.25
C VAL A 414 -14.24 6.38 -20.99
N LEU A 415 -13.69 5.23 -20.63
CA LEU A 415 -13.98 3.96 -21.30
C LEU A 415 -15.12 3.20 -20.64
N ASP A 416 -15.96 2.58 -21.46
CA ASP A 416 -16.80 1.45 -21.05
C ASP A 416 -16.11 0.12 -21.42
N ASP A 417 -16.72 -1.01 -21.03
CA ASP A 417 -16.17 -2.34 -21.32
C ASP A 417 -15.97 -2.59 -22.83
N ALA A 418 -16.85 -2.03 -23.67
CA ALA A 418 -16.81 -2.24 -25.12
C ALA A 418 -15.66 -1.43 -25.76
N ALA A 419 -15.44 -0.20 -25.31
CA ALA A 419 -14.36 0.65 -25.79
C ALA A 419 -12.99 0.16 -25.31
N GLU A 420 -12.89 -0.33 -24.07
CA GLU A 420 -11.67 -0.98 -23.56
C GLU A 420 -11.35 -2.26 -24.33
N LEU A 421 -12.36 -3.08 -24.64
CA LEU A 421 -12.20 -4.26 -25.50
C LEU A 421 -11.73 -3.89 -26.90
N ALA A 422 -12.36 -2.91 -27.55
CA ALA A 422 -11.97 -2.46 -28.88
C ALA A 422 -10.53 -1.95 -28.93
N LEU A 423 -10.07 -1.28 -27.87
CA LEU A 423 -8.69 -0.82 -27.76
C LEU A 423 -7.70 -2.00 -27.65
N ALA A 424 -8.04 -3.02 -26.85
CA ALA A 424 -7.23 -4.24 -26.75
C ALA A 424 -7.21 -5.02 -28.08
N ASP A 425 -8.33 -5.07 -28.79
CA ASP A 425 -8.43 -5.70 -30.11
C ASP A 425 -7.48 -5.03 -31.11
N GLU A 426 -7.43 -3.69 -31.16
CA GLU A 426 -6.49 -2.93 -31.99
C GLU A 426 -5.02 -3.30 -31.75
N LEU A 427 -4.63 -3.42 -30.47
CA LEU A 427 -3.28 -3.88 -30.11
C LEU A 427 -3.04 -5.29 -30.62
N THR A 428 -3.95 -6.24 -30.34
CA THR A 428 -3.74 -7.64 -30.71
C THR A 428 -3.75 -7.89 -32.21
N ASP A 429 -4.54 -7.14 -32.97
CA ASP A 429 -4.52 -7.17 -34.44
C ASP A 429 -3.17 -6.66 -34.97
N TRP A 430 -2.64 -5.58 -34.38
CA TRP A 430 -1.31 -5.08 -34.73
C TRP A 430 -0.20 -6.08 -34.39
N LEU A 431 -0.26 -6.73 -33.21
CA LEU A 431 0.69 -7.77 -32.82
C LEU A 431 0.64 -8.97 -33.78
N ALA A 432 -0.56 -9.40 -34.18
CA ALA A 432 -0.73 -10.46 -35.16
C ALA A 432 -0.12 -10.09 -36.51
N ALA A 433 -0.27 -8.83 -36.96
CA ALA A 433 0.38 -8.35 -38.18
C ALA A 433 1.91 -8.36 -38.07
N GLN A 434 2.49 -8.00 -36.91
CA GLN A 434 3.93 -8.09 -36.69
C GLN A 434 4.43 -9.53 -36.71
N ARG A 435 3.69 -10.47 -36.09
CA ARG A 435 3.98 -11.91 -36.15
C ARG A 435 4.01 -12.40 -37.61
N ASP A 436 2.97 -12.09 -38.36
CA ASP A 436 2.83 -12.57 -39.74
C ASP A 436 3.94 -12.00 -40.65
N SER A 437 4.33 -10.72 -40.43
CA SER A 437 5.48 -10.13 -41.12
C SER A 437 6.80 -10.80 -40.74
N ALA A 438 7.08 -11.00 -39.45
CA ALA A 438 8.31 -11.67 -39.00
C ALA A 438 8.40 -13.10 -39.56
N GLN A 439 7.28 -13.83 -39.53
CA GLN A 439 7.20 -15.19 -40.06
C GLN A 439 7.44 -15.24 -41.57
N SER A 440 6.89 -14.29 -42.33
CA SER A 440 7.13 -14.15 -43.78
C SER A 440 8.62 -14.00 -44.09
N ASP A 441 9.34 -13.27 -43.25
CA ASP A 441 10.76 -12.96 -43.44
C ASP A 441 11.69 -14.01 -42.78
N GLY A 442 11.12 -15.04 -42.16
CA GLY A 442 11.87 -16.11 -41.47
C GLY A 442 12.55 -15.65 -40.18
N GLU A 443 12.07 -14.56 -39.60
CA GLU A 443 12.62 -13.93 -38.41
C GLU A 443 11.93 -14.42 -37.13
N SER A 444 12.69 -14.46 -36.04
CA SER A 444 12.15 -14.69 -34.71
C SER A 444 11.51 -13.42 -34.15
N ILE A 445 10.38 -13.57 -33.44
CA ILE A 445 9.68 -12.47 -32.79
C ILE A 445 9.41 -12.79 -31.32
N ALA A 446 9.54 -11.78 -30.44
CA ALA A 446 9.19 -11.87 -29.03
C ALA A 446 8.58 -10.55 -28.50
N ILE A 447 7.64 -10.68 -27.57
CA ILE A 447 7.09 -9.57 -26.80
C ILE A 447 7.71 -9.59 -25.41
N PHE A 448 8.23 -8.46 -24.98
CA PHE A 448 8.83 -8.25 -23.67
C PHE A 448 7.93 -7.34 -22.84
N HIS A 449 7.75 -7.69 -21.58
CA HIS A 449 6.97 -6.93 -20.60
C HIS A 449 7.66 -7.05 -19.23
N HIS A 450 7.33 -6.18 -18.29
CA HIS A 450 7.99 -6.11 -17.00
C HIS A 450 7.03 -6.43 -15.84
N GLY A 451 6.81 -7.72 -15.61
CA GLY A 451 5.92 -8.22 -14.56
C GLY A 451 4.82 -9.10 -15.13
N HIS A 452 3.61 -9.02 -14.59
CA HIS A 452 2.49 -9.86 -15.02
C HIS A 452 1.27 -9.08 -15.49
N VAL A 453 1.30 -7.75 -15.42
CA VAL A 453 0.10 -6.91 -15.49
C VAL A 453 -0.48 -6.92 -16.90
N GLU A 454 0.35 -6.75 -17.92
CA GLU A 454 -0.01 -6.68 -19.34
C GLU A 454 -0.74 -7.97 -19.75
N LYS A 455 -0.15 -9.13 -19.45
CA LYS A 455 -0.75 -10.44 -19.74
C LYS A 455 -2.05 -10.66 -18.97
N GLN A 456 -2.10 -10.27 -17.69
CA GLN A 456 -3.30 -10.41 -16.89
C GLN A 456 -4.44 -9.54 -17.42
N ARG A 457 -4.13 -8.34 -17.90
CA ARG A 457 -5.09 -7.37 -18.43
C ARG A 457 -5.64 -7.81 -19.78
N LEU A 458 -4.80 -8.25 -20.72
CA LEU A 458 -5.27 -8.86 -21.97
C LEU A 458 -6.20 -10.06 -21.70
N ARG A 459 -5.84 -10.94 -20.75
CA ARG A 459 -6.71 -12.06 -20.37
C ARG A 459 -8.02 -11.64 -19.69
N LYS A 460 -8.02 -10.53 -18.96
CA LYS A 460 -9.21 -9.96 -18.31
C LYS A 460 -10.15 -9.35 -19.36
N ILE A 461 -9.61 -8.62 -20.33
CA ILE A 461 -10.38 -7.88 -21.35
C ILE A 461 -10.88 -8.81 -22.46
N GLN A 462 -10.00 -9.61 -23.06
CA GLN A 462 -10.29 -10.43 -24.24
C GLN A 462 -10.51 -11.92 -23.92
N GLY A 463 -10.32 -12.34 -22.67
CA GLY A 463 -10.49 -13.71 -22.20
C GLY A 463 -9.19 -14.52 -22.09
N GLN A 464 -9.26 -15.67 -21.39
CA GLN A 464 -8.06 -16.39 -20.92
C GLN A 464 -7.11 -16.89 -22.02
N GLY A 465 -7.58 -17.06 -23.25
CA GLY A 465 -6.79 -17.52 -24.39
C GLY A 465 -6.21 -16.40 -25.28
N ALA A 466 -6.42 -15.12 -24.92
CA ALA A 466 -6.03 -13.99 -25.76
C ALA A 466 -4.51 -13.95 -26.00
N VAL A 467 -3.72 -14.12 -24.94
CA VAL A 467 -2.24 -14.10 -25.02
C VAL A 467 -1.73 -15.25 -25.90
N GLU A 468 -2.31 -16.44 -25.76
CA GLU A 468 -1.94 -17.61 -26.53
C GLU A 468 -2.34 -17.49 -28.01
N ALA A 469 -3.47 -16.84 -28.30
CA ALA A 469 -3.97 -16.61 -29.66
C ALA A 469 -3.09 -15.66 -30.48
N ILE A 470 -2.36 -14.75 -29.82
CA ILE A 470 -1.38 -13.86 -30.48
C ILE A 470 -0.27 -14.69 -31.14
N GLY A 471 0.11 -15.84 -30.58
CA GLY A 471 1.13 -16.71 -31.17
C GLY A 471 2.55 -16.13 -31.15
N ILE A 472 2.82 -15.15 -30.28
CA ILE A 472 4.16 -14.61 -30.00
C ILE A 472 4.56 -14.98 -28.56
N GLU A 473 5.83 -15.27 -28.33
CA GLU A 473 6.37 -15.52 -26.99
C GLU A 473 6.35 -14.24 -26.13
N PHE A 474 5.73 -14.30 -24.95
CA PHE A 474 5.75 -13.21 -23.96
C PHE A 474 6.81 -13.45 -22.88
N VAL A 475 7.95 -12.75 -23.00
CA VAL A 475 9.11 -12.82 -22.12
C VAL A 475 8.97 -11.82 -20.96
N ASP A 476 9.00 -12.33 -19.73
CA ASP A 476 8.93 -11.53 -18.51
C ASP A 476 10.34 -11.09 -18.07
N THR A 477 10.65 -9.82 -18.29
CA THR A 477 11.96 -9.23 -17.96
C THR A 477 12.17 -9.12 -16.44
N HIS A 478 11.12 -8.89 -15.66
CA HIS A 478 11.20 -8.86 -14.19
C HIS A 478 11.57 -10.24 -13.65
N ARG A 479 10.86 -11.29 -14.07
CA ARG A 479 11.15 -12.67 -13.65
C ARG A 479 12.52 -13.14 -14.12
N TRP A 480 12.94 -12.76 -15.33
CA TRP A 480 14.29 -13.03 -15.80
C TRP A 480 15.33 -12.39 -14.88
N ALA A 481 15.17 -11.10 -14.52
CA ALA A 481 16.09 -10.40 -13.63
C ALA A 481 16.12 -11.02 -12.22
N GLU A 482 14.97 -11.36 -11.62
CA GLU A 482 14.92 -12.04 -10.32
C GLU A 482 15.66 -13.39 -10.31
N THR A 483 15.62 -14.09 -11.44
CA THR A 483 16.27 -15.40 -11.58
C THR A 483 17.78 -15.26 -11.75
N ASN A 484 18.21 -14.32 -12.60
CA ASN A 484 19.58 -14.25 -13.07
C ASN A 484 20.45 -13.24 -12.33
N MET A 485 19.86 -12.30 -11.60
CA MET A 485 20.56 -11.15 -11.03
C MET A 485 20.39 -11.06 -9.52
N VAL A 486 21.24 -10.24 -8.90
CA VAL A 486 21.13 -9.80 -7.51
C VAL A 486 21.24 -8.28 -7.50
N THR A 487 20.27 -7.62 -6.86
CA THR A 487 20.22 -6.16 -6.71
C THR A 487 20.10 -5.75 -5.26
N THR A 488 20.79 -4.67 -4.89
CA THR A 488 20.67 -4.00 -3.58
C THR A 488 19.43 -3.09 -3.50
N ARG A 489 18.72 -2.93 -4.63
CA ARG A 489 17.46 -2.19 -4.77
C ARG A 489 16.28 -3.14 -5.03
N ALA A 490 15.17 -2.63 -5.54
CA ALA A 490 14.04 -3.43 -6.01
C ALA A 490 14.22 -3.89 -7.48
N PHE A 491 13.53 -4.96 -7.86
CA PHE A 491 13.50 -5.46 -9.24
C PHE A 491 12.45 -4.78 -10.13
N ALA A 492 11.63 -3.88 -9.57
CA ALA A 492 10.68 -3.10 -10.35
C ALA A 492 11.38 -2.27 -11.44
N LEU A 493 10.66 -1.95 -12.51
CA LEU A 493 11.18 -1.35 -13.75
C LEU A 493 12.07 -0.14 -13.48
N LYS A 494 11.53 0.87 -12.76
CA LYS A 494 12.24 2.12 -12.47
C LYS A 494 13.53 1.92 -11.68
N PRO A 495 13.52 1.28 -10.48
CA PRO A 495 14.77 0.98 -9.76
C PRO A 495 15.80 0.17 -10.56
N LEU A 496 15.36 -0.80 -11.35
CA LEU A 496 16.25 -1.69 -12.10
C LEU A 496 16.89 -0.96 -13.29
N ALA A 497 16.11 -0.29 -14.13
CA ALA A 497 16.63 0.45 -15.28
C ALA A 497 17.50 1.64 -14.84
N THR A 498 17.12 2.34 -13.77
CA THR A 498 17.97 3.42 -13.18
C THR A 498 19.31 2.86 -12.69
N SER A 499 19.35 1.63 -12.16
CA SER A 499 20.61 0.99 -11.76
C SER A 499 21.53 0.68 -12.95
N LEU A 500 20.96 0.64 -14.16
CA LEU A 500 21.66 0.51 -15.44
C LEU A 500 21.84 1.85 -16.16
N GLY A 501 21.53 2.97 -15.51
CA GLY A 501 21.74 4.33 -16.05
C GLY A 501 20.65 4.84 -16.98
N PHE A 502 19.45 4.23 -17.01
CA PHE A 502 18.31 4.79 -17.73
C PHE A 502 17.75 6.01 -16.99
N GLU A 503 17.42 7.06 -17.74
CA GLU A 503 16.80 8.28 -17.25
C GLU A 503 15.47 8.50 -17.98
N TRP A 504 14.39 8.72 -17.23
CA TRP A 504 13.10 9.11 -17.78
C TRP A 504 13.12 10.59 -18.20
N ARG A 505 12.34 10.95 -19.21
CA ARG A 505 12.15 12.35 -19.64
C ARG A 505 11.49 13.21 -18.57
N ASP A 506 10.58 12.63 -17.80
CA ASP A 506 9.84 13.33 -16.75
C ASP A 506 10.64 13.41 -15.44
N GLU A 507 10.47 14.51 -14.70
CA GLU A 507 11.09 14.71 -13.39
C GLU A 507 10.42 13.88 -12.28
N ASP A 508 9.14 13.56 -12.42
CA ASP A 508 8.39 12.72 -11.49
C ASP A 508 7.57 11.64 -12.24
N PRO A 509 8.24 10.63 -12.82
CA PRO A 509 7.56 9.59 -13.59
C PRO A 509 6.91 8.58 -12.64
N GLY A 510 5.62 8.31 -12.84
CA GLY A 510 4.90 7.26 -12.14
C GLY A 510 3.44 7.11 -12.60
N GLY A 511 2.94 5.87 -12.58
CA GLY A 511 1.59 5.55 -13.05
C GLY A 511 0.45 6.30 -12.33
N ARG A 512 0.65 6.71 -11.07
CA ARG A 512 -0.32 7.60 -10.40
C ARG A 512 -0.32 9.00 -11.00
N ASN A 513 0.85 9.55 -11.33
CA ASN A 513 0.96 10.86 -11.97
C ASN A 513 0.31 10.83 -13.36
N CYS A 514 0.51 9.73 -14.09
CA CYS A 514 -0.14 9.46 -15.36
C CYS A 514 -1.68 9.57 -15.26
N GLN A 515 -2.30 8.96 -14.24
CA GLN A 515 -3.74 9.08 -13.99
C GLN A 515 -4.18 10.53 -13.77
N LEU A 516 -3.39 11.31 -13.02
CA LEU A 516 -3.70 12.71 -12.74
C LEU A 516 -3.56 13.59 -13.98
N TRP A 517 -2.57 13.32 -14.82
CA TRP A 517 -2.42 14.01 -16.09
C TRP A 517 -3.61 13.71 -17.01
N LEU A 518 -4.11 12.47 -17.00
CA LEU A 518 -5.28 12.06 -17.79
C LEU A 518 -6.56 12.75 -17.30
N ASP A 519 -6.83 12.72 -15.99
CA ASP A 519 -8.01 13.36 -15.41
C ASP A 519 -7.98 14.88 -15.69
N ARG A 520 -6.82 15.51 -15.50
CA ARG A 520 -6.63 16.93 -15.84
C ARG A 520 -6.84 17.22 -17.33
N ALA A 521 -6.36 16.33 -18.21
CA ALA A 521 -6.53 16.47 -19.66
C ALA A 521 -8.01 16.35 -20.08
N ARG A 522 -8.78 15.49 -19.40
CA ARG A 522 -10.22 15.32 -19.59
C ARG A 522 -11.01 16.54 -19.09
N GLU A 523 -10.61 17.15 -17.98
CA GLU A 523 -11.31 18.28 -17.36
C GLU A 523 -11.01 19.63 -17.99
N THR A 524 -9.77 19.88 -18.44
CA THR A 524 -9.39 21.21 -18.91
C THR A 524 -10.12 21.60 -20.19
N SER A 525 -10.60 22.85 -20.25
CA SER A 525 -11.13 23.44 -21.49
C SER A 525 -10.04 23.98 -22.42
N ASP A 526 -8.79 24.12 -21.94
CA ASP A 526 -7.66 24.61 -22.72
C ASP A 526 -7.09 23.48 -23.60
N ALA A 527 -7.19 23.66 -24.92
CA ALA A 527 -6.70 22.68 -25.89
C ALA A 527 -5.17 22.54 -25.88
N ALA A 528 -4.42 23.60 -25.55
CA ALA A 528 -2.97 23.55 -25.47
C ALA A 528 -2.52 22.77 -24.23
N GLU A 529 -3.12 23.06 -23.07
CA GLU A 529 -2.87 22.30 -21.84
C GLU A 529 -3.20 20.81 -22.03
N ARG A 530 -4.36 20.51 -22.62
CA ARG A 530 -4.75 19.13 -22.93
C ARG A 530 -3.72 18.43 -23.81
N ALA A 531 -3.27 19.06 -24.90
CA ALA A 531 -2.28 18.49 -25.79
C ALA A 531 -0.93 18.23 -25.09
N THR A 532 -0.49 19.15 -24.21
CA THR A 532 0.72 18.96 -23.41
C THR A 532 0.60 17.77 -22.45
N LEU A 533 -0.52 17.63 -21.75
CA LEU A 533 -0.75 16.50 -20.83
C LEU A 533 -0.82 15.17 -21.58
N GLN A 534 -1.52 15.13 -22.72
CA GLN A 534 -1.60 13.95 -23.57
C GLN A 534 -0.22 13.53 -24.09
N GLN A 535 0.58 14.48 -24.56
CA GLN A 535 1.96 14.17 -24.99
C GLN A 535 2.81 13.66 -23.84
N ARG A 536 2.71 14.27 -22.66
CA ARG A 536 3.43 13.85 -21.45
C ARG A 536 3.10 12.40 -21.05
N ILE A 537 1.84 11.99 -21.16
CA ILE A 537 1.41 10.60 -20.92
C ILE A 537 2.03 9.64 -21.94
N LEU A 538 2.03 10.00 -23.23
CA LEU A 538 2.63 9.19 -24.28
C LEU A 538 4.15 9.06 -24.10
N ASP A 539 4.82 10.15 -23.73
CA ASP A 539 6.26 10.17 -23.45
C ASP A 539 6.60 9.27 -22.27
N TYR A 540 5.80 9.30 -21.19
CA TYR A 540 5.99 8.44 -20.03
C TYR A 540 5.88 6.94 -20.38
N ASN A 541 4.84 6.56 -21.12
CA ASN A 541 4.63 5.17 -21.54
C ASN A 541 5.68 4.70 -22.56
N GLU A 542 6.12 5.57 -23.48
CA GLU A 542 7.25 5.28 -24.37
C GLU A 542 8.55 5.06 -23.57
N ASP A 543 8.80 5.87 -22.53
CA ASP A 543 9.96 5.66 -21.64
C ASP A 543 9.90 4.32 -20.91
N ASP A 544 8.73 3.87 -20.45
CA ASP A 544 8.59 2.57 -19.77
C ASP A 544 8.86 1.38 -20.73
N THR A 545 8.42 1.48 -21.99
CA THR A 545 8.81 0.50 -23.03
C THR A 545 10.31 0.56 -23.35
N ALA A 546 10.91 1.75 -23.39
CA ALA A 546 12.34 1.94 -23.62
C ALA A 546 13.19 1.44 -22.45
N ALA A 547 12.74 1.62 -21.21
CA ALA A 547 13.38 1.12 -20.00
C ALA A 547 13.38 -0.42 -19.97
N THR A 548 12.29 -1.04 -20.44
CA THR A 548 12.19 -2.50 -20.57
C THR A 548 13.21 -3.05 -21.57
N ALA A 549 13.42 -2.35 -22.69
CA ALA A 549 14.48 -2.66 -23.65
C ALA A 549 15.88 -2.42 -23.04
N TRP A 550 16.06 -1.29 -22.36
CA TRP A 550 17.32 -0.87 -21.76
C TRP A 550 17.89 -1.91 -20.81
N ILE A 551 17.03 -2.51 -19.97
CA ILE A 551 17.42 -3.58 -19.04
C ILE A 551 18.07 -4.76 -19.80
N ARG A 552 17.54 -5.12 -20.97
CA ARG A 552 18.11 -6.22 -21.76
C ARG A 552 19.41 -5.80 -22.43
N ASP A 553 19.44 -4.60 -23.02
CA ASP A 553 20.56 -4.15 -23.83
C ASP A 553 21.80 -3.78 -22.99
N HIS A 554 21.64 -3.40 -21.71
CA HIS A 554 22.73 -2.89 -20.86
C HIS A 554 23.11 -3.81 -19.69
N ALA A 555 22.49 -4.98 -19.56
CA ALA A 555 22.85 -5.93 -18.51
C ALA A 555 24.09 -6.79 -18.84
N ALA A 556 24.62 -6.77 -20.07
CA ALA A 556 25.64 -7.72 -20.52
C ALA A 556 26.98 -7.63 -19.78
N ASP A 557 27.40 -6.41 -19.38
CA ASP A 557 28.72 -6.14 -18.81
C ASP A 557 28.75 -6.14 -17.28
N LEU A 558 27.66 -6.60 -16.63
CA LEU A 558 27.61 -6.68 -15.18
C LEU A 558 28.55 -7.75 -14.64
N PRO A 559 29.20 -7.51 -13.49
CA PRO A 559 30.03 -8.53 -12.87
C PRO A 559 29.18 -9.68 -12.31
N TYR A 560 29.85 -10.78 -11.95
CA TYR A 560 29.21 -11.92 -11.31
C TYR A 560 29.40 -11.86 -9.80
N LEU A 561 28.38 -12.26 -9.04
CA LEU A 561 28.45 -12.31 -7.58
C LEU A 561 29.61 -13.19 -7.09
N ASP A 562 29.86 -14.32 -7.75
CA ASP A 562 30.97 -15.23 -7.40
C ASP A 562 32.36 -14.62 -7.66
N SER A 563 32.43 -13.50 -8.38
CA SER A 563 33.69 -12.78 -8.67
C SER A 563 33.92 -11.58 -7.76
N LEU A 564 32.95 -11.25 -6.89
CA LEU A 564 33.06 -10.25 -5.83
C LEU A 564 33.69 -10.90 -4.59
#